data_AF-A0A0Z8DFG9-F1
#
_entry.id   AF-A0A0Z8DFG9-F1
#
_cell.length_a   1.000
_cell.length_b   1.000
_cell.length_c   1.000
_cell.angle_alpha   90.00
_cell.angle_beta   90.00
_cell.angle_gamma   90.00
#
_symmetry.space_group_name_H-M   'P 1'
#
loop_
_entity.id
_entity.type
_entity.pdbx_description
1 polymer ?
#
loop_
_entity_poly.entity_id
_entity_poly.type
_entity_poly.pdbx_seq_one_letter_code
_entity_poly.pdbx_strand_id
1 'polypeptide(L)'
;MMKNKGGRPTKMTQGTVKKLEEAFLRGLSDEEACLYANISKPTLYDYCKKNPQFTDRKELLKQRVKTRVKLNISKAIEDGDIDLSKWYLERKDAEFKTKTKLEHDGMVSVTSHNPFEELTVEELRAIIAEDAG
;
A
#
# COMPACT_ATOMS: atom_id res chain seq x y z
N MET A 1 -18.87 -30.93 -34.42
CA MET A 1 -18.45 -29.52 -34.57
C MET A 1 -19.67 -28.63 -34.36
N MET A 2 -19.87 -28.09 -33.15
CA MET A 2 -21.03 -27.24 -32.84
C MET A 2 -20.82 -25.84 -33.47
N LYS A 3 -21.63 -25.46 -34.46
CA LYS A 3 -21.62 -24.12 -35.07
C LYS A 3 -22.42 -23.16 -34.19
N ASN A 4 -21.75 -22.18 -33.60
CA ASN A 4 -22.42 -21.11 -32.84
C ASN A 4 -22.98 -20.04 -33.79
N LYS A 5 -24.26 -19.69 -33.61
CA LYS A 5 -24.96 -18.59 -34.32
C LYS A 5 -24.31 -17.25 -33.96
N GLY A 6 -24.04 -16.44 -34.98
CA GLY A 6 -23.03 -15.37 -34.99
C GLY A 6 -23.16 -14.29 -33.91
N GLY A 7 -22.05 -14.06 -33.21
CA GLY A 7 -21.77 -12.87 -32.42
C GLY A 7 -20.29 -12.49 -32.61
N ARG A 8 -19.91 -11.23 -32.34
CA ARG A 8 -18.52 -10.76 -32.45
C ARG A 8 -17.61 -11.66 -31.60
N PRO A 9 -16.49 -12.18 -32.16
CA PRO A 9 -15.54 -12.99 -31.39
C PRO A 9 -15.09 -12.27 -30.11
N THR A 10 -15.14 -12.98 -28.98
CA THR A 10 -14.68 -12.44 -27.70
C THR A 10 -13.16 -12.24 -27.70
N LYS A 11 -12.68 -11.15 -27.09
CA LYS A 11 -11.24 -10.95 -26.83
C LYS A 11 -10.69 -11.93 -25.78
N MET A 12 -11.56 -12.52 -24.95
CA MET A 12 -11.19 -13.54 -23.96
C MET A 12 -11.17 -14.93 -24.58
N THR A 13 -10.14 -15.20 -25.37
CA THR A 13 -9.83 -16.55 -25.86
C THR A 13 -9.14 -17.38 -24.77
N GLN A 14 -9.05 -18.69 -24.95
CA GLN A 14 -8.25 -19.57 -24.08
C GLN A 14 -6.77 -19.11 -24.00
N GLY A 15 -6.22 -18.60 -25.11
CA GLY A 15 -4.86 -18.04 -25.12
C GLY A 15 -4.75 -16.78 -24.27
N THR A 16 -5.76 -15.91 -24.30
CA THR A 16 -5.84 -14.71 -23.45
C THR A 16 -5.88 -15.07 -21.98
N VAL A 17 -6.72 -16.05 -21.60
CA VAL A 17 -6.83 -16.53 -20.21
C VAL A 17 -5.51 -17.10 -19.72
N LYS A 18 -4.83 -17.93 -20.52
CA LYS A 18 -3.50 -18.45 -20.18
C LYS A 18 -2.47 -17.34 -19.96
N LYS A 19 -2.41 -16.34 -20.83
CA LYS A 19 -1.51 -15.19 -20.67
C LYS A 19 -1.77 -14.43 -19.38
N LEU A 20 -3.04 -14.21 -19.04
CA LEU A 20 -3.43 -13.57 -17.79
C LEU A 20 -2.97 -14.38 -16.58
N GLU A 21 -3.26 -15.68 -16.55
CA GLU A 21 -2.79 -16.56 -15.47
C GLU A 21 -1.26 -16.53 -15.36
N GLU A 22 -0.54 -16.61 -16.47
CA GLU A 22 0.92 -16.52 -16.55
C GLU A 22 1.47 -15.20 -15.97
N ALA A 23 0.79 -14.09 -16.23
CA ALA A 23 1.13 -12.79 -15.68
C ALA A 23 0.91 -12.76 -14.16
N PHE A 24 -0.25 -13.21 -13.70
CA PHE A 24 -0.56 -13.25 -12.27
C PHE A 24 0.37 -14.17 -11.49
N LEU A 25 0.77 -15.30 -12.09
CA LEU A 25 1.78 -16.20 -11.55
C LEU A 25 3.12 -15.52 -11.27
N ARG A 26 3.45 -14.50 -12.06
CA ARG A 26 4.65 -13.66 -11.93
C ARG A 26 4.41 -12.43 -11.06
N GLY A 27 3.26 -12.33 -10.41
CA GLY A 27 2.95 -11.25 -9.47
C GLY A 27 2.55 -9.93 -10.12
N LEU A 28 2.26 -9.94 -11.43
CA LEU A 28 1.79 -8.75 -12.13
C LEU A 28 0.43 -8.30 -11.60
N SER A 29 0.22 -6.99 -11.62
CA SER A 29 -1.07 -6.34 -11.37
C SER A 29 -2.07 -6.63 -12.49
N ASP A 30 -3.34 -6.33 -12.24
CA ASP A 30 -4.41 -6.48 -13.23
C ASP A 30 -4.13 -5.65 -14.51
N GLU A 31 -3.47 -4.50 -14.36
CA GLU A 31 -3.11 -3.63 -15.48
C GLU A 31 -2.00 -4.21 -16.35
N GLU A 32 -0.90 -4.63 -15.72
CA GLU A 32 0.23 -5.25 -16.40
C GLU A 32 -0.17 -6.57 -17.05
N ALA A 33 -1.03 -7.36 -16.39
CA ALA A 33 -1.58 -8.58 -16.97
C ALA A 33 -2.46 -8.29 -18.20
N CYS A 34 -3.30 -7.25 -18.14
CA CYS A 34 -4.09 -6.81 -19.29
C CYS A 34 -3.20 -6.34 -20.45
N LEU A 35 -2.16 -5.57 -20.16
CA LEU A 35 -1.15 -5.13 -21.14
C LEU A 35 -0.47 -6.35 -21.79
N TYR A 36 -0.02 -7.31 -20.99
CA TYR A 36 0.63 -8.55 -21.46
C TYR A 36 -0.32 -9.43 -22.31
N ALA A 37 -1.59 -9.51 -21.92
CA ALA A 37 -2.61 -10.27 -22.64
C ALA A 37 -3.23 -9.52 -23.83
N ASN A 38 -2.86 -8.24 -24.04
CA ASN A 38 -3.41 -7.34 -25.05
C ASN A 38 -4.94 -7.20 -24.97
N ILE A 39 -5.46 -6.96 -23.76
CA ILE A 39 -6.87 -6.66 -23.50
C ILE A 39 -7.01 -5.40 -22.64
N SER A 40 -8.20 -4.82 -22.59
CA SER A 40 -8.50 -3.71 -21.68
C SER A 40 -8.90 -4.23 -20.28
N LYS A 41 -8.64 -3.44 -19.23
CA LYS A 41 -9.12 -3.73 -17.86
C LYS A 41 -10.63 -4.04 -17.78
N PRO A 42 -11.53 -3.28 -18.44
CA PRO A 42 -12.95 -3.61 -18.46
C PRO A 42 -13.23 -5.03 -18.99
N THR A 43 -12.49 -5.46 -20.03
CA THR A 43 -12.63 -6.83 -20.59
C THR A 43 -12.31 -7.89 -19.53
N LEU A 44 -11.27 -7.69 -18.73
CA LEU A 44 -10.92 -8.58 -17.62
C LEU A 44 -12.02 -8.62 -16.56
N TYR A 45 -12.49 -7.46 -16.10
CA TYR A 45 -13.51 -7.39 -15.04
C TYR A 45 -14.86 -7.95 -15.48
N ASP A 46 -15.27 -7.73 -16.73
CA ASP A 46 -16.47 -8.35 -17.29
C ASP A 46 -16.35 -9.88 -17.34
N TYR A 47 -15.15 -10.39 -17.64
CA TYR A 47 -14.89 -11.81 -17.58
C TYR A 47 -14.94 -12.36 -16.15
N CYS A 48 -14.37 -11.65 -15.17
CA CYS A 48 -14.45 -11.99 -13.74
C CYS A 48 -15.90 -12.04 -13.23
N LYS A 49 -16.74 -11.07 -13.61
CA LYS A 49 -18.17 -11.06 -13.25
C LYS A 49 -18.92 -12.29 -13.77
N LYS A 50 -18.60 -12.73 -14.98
CA LYS A 50 -19.20 -13.92 -15.62
C LYS A 50 -18.59 -15.24 -15.14
N ASN A 51 -17.38 -15.20 -14.58
CA ASN A 51 -16.62 -16.37 -14.15
C ASN A 51 -16.05 -16.14 -12.75
N PRO A 52 -16.88 -16.20 -11.68
CA PRO A 52 -16.43 -15.96 -10.31
C PRO A 52 -15.23 -16.82 -9.91
N GLN A 53 -15.17 -18.10 -10.32
CA GLN A 53 -14.02 -18.96 -10.04
C GLN A 53 -12.69 -18.45 -10.60
N PHE A 54 -12.73 -17.67 -11.70
CA PHE A 54 -11.52 -17.04 -12.24
C PHE A 54 -11.04 -15.87 -11.37
N THR A 55 -11.95 -15.18 -10.68
CA THR A 55 -11.60 -14.12 -9.74
C THR A 55 -10.81 -14.68 -8.57
N ASP A 56 -11.28 -15.77 -7.95
CA ASP A 56 -10.58 -16.44 -6.86
C ASP A 56 -9.22 -16.99 -7.32
N ARG A 57 -9.22 -17.61 -8.50
CA ARG A 57 -7.99 -18.11 -9.15
C ARG A 57 -6.98 -16.99 -9.36
N LYS A 58 -7.40 -15.84 -9.91
CA LYS A 58 -6.56 -14.67 -10.15
C LYS A 58 -5.89 -14.20 -8.85
N GLU A 59 -6.68 -13.99 -7.79
CA GLU A 59 -6.15 -13.49 -6.52
C GLU A 59 -5.19 -14.49 -5.86
N LEU A 60 -5.47 -15.80 -5.96
CA LEU A 60 -4.55 -16.84 -5.50
C LEU A 60 -3.23 -16.83 -6.29
N LEU A 61 -3.29 -16.70 -7.63
CA LEU A 61 -2.10 -16.68 -8.48
C LEU A 61 -1.18 -15.50 -8.14
N LYS A 62 -1.75 -14.33 -7.84
CA LYS A 62 -0.99 -13.13 -7.45
C LYS A 62 -0.20 -13.32 -6.15
N GLN A 63 -0.59 -14.26 -5.28
CA GLN A 63 0.19 -14.58 -4.08
C GLN A 63 1.43 -15.43 -4.37
N ARG A 64 1.53 -16.06 -5.55
CA ARG A 64 2.58 -17.07 -5.82
C ARG A 64 3.99 -16.53 -5.68
N VAL A 65 4.25 -15.30 -6.13
CA VAL A 65 5.58 -14.67 -5.98
C VAL A 65 5.91 -14.45 -4.52
N LYS A 66 4.98 -13.90 -3.73
CA LYS A 66 5.18 -13.69 -2.29
C LYS A 66 5.44 -15.01 -1.57
N THR A 67 4.68 -16.06 -1.90
CA THR A 67 4.89 -17.41 -1.36
C THR A 67 6.27 -17.95 -1.73
N ARG A 68 6.68 -17.82 -2.99
CA ARG A 68 8.00 -18.28 -3.45
C ARG A 68 9.14 -17.52 -2.78
N VAL A 69 9.01 -16.20 -2.58
CA VAL A 69 9.99 -15.41 -1.83
C VAL A 69 10.09 -15.89 -0.39
N LYS A 70 8.97 -16.13 0.29
CA LYS A 70 8.97 -16.68 1.66
C LYS A 70 9.68 -18.03 1.74
N LEU A 71 9.41 -18.93 0.79
CA LEU A 71 10.08 -20.24 0.74
C LEU A 71 11.58 -20.11 0.50
N ASN A 72 12.00 -19.21 -0.40
CA ASN A 72 13.42 -18.96 -0.64
C ASN A 72 14.13 -18.43 0.62
N ILE A 73 13.50 -17.49 1.34
CA ILE A 73 14.04 -16.96 2.60
C ILE A 73 14.10 -18.05 3.66
N SER A 74 13.03 -18.84 3.85
CA SER A 74 13.00 -19.98 4.79
C SER A 74 14.15 -20.93 4.53
N LYS A 75 14.33 -21.32 3.26
CA LYS A 75 15.40 -22.23 2.86
C LYS A 75 16.79 -21.66 3.17
N ALA A 76 17.04 -20.40 2.84
CA ALA A 76 18.35 -19.79 3.11
C ALA A 76 18.63 -19.69 4.63
N ILE A 77 17.60 -19.43 5.45
CA ILE A 77 17.71 -19.47 6.91
C ILE A 77 18.01 -20.90 7.40
N GLU A 78 17.32 -21.91 6.88
CA GLU A 78 17.57 -23.33 7.18
C GLU A 78 18.98 -23.77 6.77
N ASP A 79 19.49 -23.25 5.65
CA ASP A 79 20.85 -23.48 5.14
C ASP A 79 21.93 -22.72 5.96
N GLY A 80 21.54 -21.91 6.95
CA GLY A 80 22.45 -21.27 7.90
C GLY A 80 22.87 -19.84 7.56
N ASP A 81 22.14 -19.12 6.70
CA ASP A 81 22.40 -17.70 6.42
C ASP A 81 22.05 -16.82 7.62
N ILE A 82 23.03 -16.58 8.50
CA ILE A 82 22.88 -15.82 9.73
C ILE A 82 22.53 -14.36 9.46
N ASP A 83 23.10 -13.75 8.42
CA ASP A 83 22.87 -12.33 8.11
C ASP A 83 21.46 -12.10 7.57
N LEU A 84 20.98 -12.98 6.68
CA LEU A 84 19.58 -12.97 6.25
C LEU A 84 18.63 -13.22 7.43
N SER A 85 19.00 -14.11 8.35
CA SER A 85 18.21 -14.40 9.55
C SER A 85 18.04 -13.16 10.43
N LYS A 86 19.13 -12.45 10.72
CA LYS A 86 19.09 -11.17 11.47
C LYS A 86 18.25 -10.12 10.74
N TRP A 87 18.50 -9.91 9.45
CA TRP A 87 17.76 -8.96 8.63
C TRP A 87 16.25 -9.24 8.61
N TYR A 88 15.85 -10.50 8.56
CA TYR A 88 14.44 -10.90 8.61
C TYR A 88 13.81 -10.58 9.96
N LEU A 89 14.51 -10.90 11.06
CA LEU A 89 14.06 -10.69 12.44
C LEU A 89 13.82 -9.21 12.74
N GLU A 90 14.79 -8.34 12.39
CA GLU A 90 14.70 -6.88 12.58
C GLU A 90 13.48 -6.24 11.90
N ARG A 91 12.97 -6.86 10.83
CA ARG A 91 11.86 -6.32 10.02
C ARG A 91 10.51 -6.91 10.38
N LYS A 92 10.48 -8.16 10.82
CA LYS A 92 9.24 -8.91 11.10
C LYS A 92 8.85 -8.89 12.56
N ASP A 93 9.83 -8.78 13.45
CA ASP A 93 9.60 -8.70 14.87
C ASP A 93 9.79 -7.25 15.34
N ALA A 94 8.78 -6.71 16.03
CA ALA A 94 8.85 -5.36 16.56
C ALA A 94 9.88 -5.23 17.70
N GLU A 95 10.17 -6.31 18.42
CA GLU A 95 11.18 -6.33 19.48
C GLU A 95 12.58 -6.05 18.94
N PHE A 96 12.85 -6.48 17.70
CA PHE A 96 14.15 -6.37 17.05
C PHE A 96 14.24 -5.18 16.07
N LYS A 97 13.19 -4.35 15.97
CA LYS A 97 13.26 -3.12 15.17
C LYS A 97 14.21 -2.13 15.80
N THR A 98 15.09 -1.55 14.99
CA THR A 98 15.98 -0.46 15.42
C THR A 98 15.16 0.72 15.96
N LYS A 99 15.41 1.09 17.22
CA LYS A 99 14.78 2.25 17.85
C LYS A 99 15.69 3.46 17.68
N THR A 100 15.23 4.46 16.94
CA THR A 100 15.92 5.75 16.85
C THR A 100 15.51 6.62 18.04
N LYS A 101 16.48 7.01 18.88
CA LYS A 101 16.27 8.04 19.90
C LYS A 101 16.44 9.40 19.22
N LEU A 102 15.35 10.14 19.06
CA LEU A 102 15.37 11.48 18.49
C LEU A 102 15.44 12.50 19.64
N GLU A 103 16.57 13.18 19.77
CA GLU A 103 16.74 14.30 20.70
C GLU A 103 16.54 15.61 19.94
N HIS A 104 15.62 16.46 20.41
CA HIS A 104 15.37 17.79 19.86
C HIS A 104 15.98 18.84 20.80
N ASP A 105 17.08 19.46 20.37
CA ASP A 105 17.67 20.63 21.02
C ASP A 105 17.22 21.90 20.30
N GLY A 106 15.92 22.19 20.42
CA GLY A 106 15.30 23.39 19.84
C GLY A 106 15.01 24.41 20.93
N MET A 107 15.55 25.62 20.80
CA MET A 107 15.12 26.75 21.62
C MET A 107 13.71 27.16 21.18
N VAL A 108 12.71 26.93 22.01
CA VAL A 108 11.34 27.39 21.76
C VAL A 108 11.30 28.89 22.09
N SER A 109 11.39 29.75 21.08
CA SER A 109 11.08 31.17 21.24
C SER A 109 9.57 31.33 21.36
N VAL A 110 9.07 31.37 22.59
CA VAL A 110 7.71 31.87 22.85
C VAL A 110 7.80 33.39 22.78
N THR A 111 7.35 33.99 21.68
CA THR A 111 6.99 35.41 21.70
C THR A 111 5.81 35.53 22.65
N SER A 112 6.04 36.02 23.87
CA SER A 112 4.92 36.37 24.75
C SER A 112 4.17 37.50 24.08
N HIS A 113 3.05 37.22 23.44
CA HIS A 113 2.14 38.27 23.01
C HIS A 113 1.59 38.89 24.30
N ASN A 114 2.11 40.05 24.70
CA ASN A 114 1.47 40.83 25.74
C ASN A 114 0.26 41.52 25.08
N PRO A 115 -0.98 41.10 25.39
CA PRO A 115 -2.17 41.59 24.71
C PRO A 115 -2.47 43.06 25.01
N PHE A 116 -1.65 43.70 25.87
CA PHE A 116 -1.79 45.09 26.27
C PHE A 116 -0.64 45.99 25.79
N GLU A 117 0.21 45.53 24.87
CA GLU A 117 1.34 46.32 24.36
C GLU A 117 0.94 47.65 23.71
N GLU A 118 -0.27 47.72 23.14
CA GLU A 118 -0.75 48.89 22.41
C GLU A 118 -1.58 49.86 23.26
N LEU A 119 -1.82 49.53 24.54
CA LEU A 119 -2.64 50.36 25.42
C LEU A 119 -1.80 51.39 26.18
N THR A 120 -2.35 52.59 26.31
CA THR A 120 -1.77 53.64 27.14
C THR A 120 -2.04 53.38 28.62
N VAL A 121 -1.25 54.02 29.49
CA VAL A 121 -1.39 53.91 30.95
C VAL A 121 -2.78 54.32 31.44
N GLU A 122 -3.42 55.26 30.76
CA GLU A 122 -4.76 55.74 31.10
C GLU A 122 -5.84 54.70 30.77
N GLU A 123 -5.74 54.06 29.60
CA GLU A 123 -6.66 52.99 29.18
C GLU A 123 -6.51 51.75 30.06
N LEU A 124 -5.28 51.39 30.46
CA LEU A 124 -5.05 50.31 31.43
C LEU A 124 -5.70 50.59 32.79
N ARG A 125 -5.62 51.84 33.27
CA ARG A 125 -6.25 52.24 34.53
C ARG A 125 -7.78 52.20 34.44
N ALA A 126 -8.34 52.54 33.29
CA ALA A 126 -9.78 52.46 33.06
C ALA A 126 -10.29 51.00 33.10
N ILE A 127 -9.58 50.07 32.46
CA ILE A 127 -9.93 48.64 32.47
C ILE A 127 -9.91 48.07 33.90
N ILE A 128 -8.91 48.43 34.72
CA ILE A 128 -8.83 47.99 36.13
C ILE A 128 -9.98 48.56 36.97
N ALA A 129 -10.45 49.77 36.67
CA ALA A 129 -11.54 50.41 37.39
C ALA A 129 -12.92 49.81 37.04
N GLU A 130 -13.11 49.34 35.80
CA GLU A 130 -14.35 48.67 35.36
C GLU A 130 -14.52 47.26 35.97
N ASP A 131 -13.41 46.55 36.24
CA ASP A 131 -13.43 45.18 36.79
C ASP A 131 -13.55 45.14 38.33
N ALA A 132 -13.42 46.30 39.00
CA ALA A 132 -13.51 46.45 40.46
C ALA A 132 -14.90 46.89 40.98
N GLY A 133 -15.92 46.86 40.12
CA GLY A 133 -17.31 47.25 40.40
C GLY A 133 -18.28 46.09 40.57
#